data_AF-A0A0S6U074-F1
#
_entry.id   AF-A0A0S6U074-F1
#
_cell.length_a   1.000
_cell.length_b   1.000
_cell.length_c   1.000
_cell.angle_alpha   90.00
_cell.angle_beta   90.00
_cell.angle_gamma   90.00
#
_symmetry.space_group_name_H-M   'P 1'
#
loop_
_entity.id
_entity.type
_entity.pdbx_description
1 polymer ?
#
loop_
_entity_poly.entity_id
_entity_poly.type
_entity_poly.pdbx_seq_one_letter_code
_entity_poly.pdbx_strand_id
1 'polypeptide(L)'
;MKVDLKIALYFSMVVFCCILFDLCAWFKFKNINFMIFTIVFSLLIISLSTMFMYVLKKYMEHVLIQLSDVIESITDMNGKEVFSILNDDMLSKIQSQVIKLTNILKAQNRRMKNERDEIKSLISDISHQLKTPLANLKLYYEILQDTSISKEEYEEFNFNMKSQIEKLSFLLESMIKMSRLESGIIKLNPKKVSLNDICLTAIKQVYK
;
A
#
# COMPACT_ATOMS: atom_id res chain seq x y z
N MET A 1 12.93 -13.02 -23.67
CA MET A 1 14.40 -12.92 -23.92
C MET A 1 15.24 -13.89 -23.10
N LYS A 2 15.26 -13.87 -21.74
CA LYS A 2 16.07 -14.86 -20.96
C LYS A 2 15.53 -16.30 -21.02
N VAL A 3 14.21 -16.48 -21.14
CA VAL A 3 13.57 -17.80 -21.24
C VAL A 3 13.82 -18.41 -22.63
N ASP A 4 13.66 -17.63 -23.70
CA ASP A 4 13.97 -18.05 -25.07
C ASP A 4 15.43 -18.45 -25.23
N LEU A 5 16.34 -17.75 -24.56
CA LEU A 5 17.77 -18.06 -24.55
C LEU A 5 18.07 -19.41 -23.86
N LYS A 6 17.44 -19.69 -22.71
CA LYS A 6 17.61 -20.99 -22.01
C LYS A 6 17.03 -22.15 -22.81
N ILE A 7 15.90 -21.91 -23.48
CA ILE A 7 15.25 -22.88 -24.37
C ILE A 7 16.14 -23.18 -25.58
N ALA A 8 16.70 -22.15 -26.22
CA ALA A 8 17.62 -22.30 -27.34
C ALA A 8 18.92 -23.01 -26.93
N LEU A 9 19.45 -22.72 -25.74
CA LEU A 9 20.62 -23.39 -25.18
C LEU A 9 20.36 -24.89 -24.94
N TYR A 10 19.21 -25.25 -24.37
CA TYR A 10 18.83 -26.65 -24.18
C TYR A 10 18.71 -27.40 -25.50
N PHE A 11 18.03 -26.81 -26.49
CA PHE A 11 17.91 -27.40 -27.83
C PHE A 11 19.27 -27.59 -28.51
N SER A 12 20.13 -26.57 -28.45
CA SER A 12 21.50 -26.63 -28.97
C SER A 12 22.33 -27.72 -28.29
N MET A 13 22.15 -27.94 -26.98
CA MET A 13 22.85 -28.97 -26.23
C MET A 13 22.39 -30.39 -26.64
N VAL A 14 21.09 -30.60 -26.83
CA VAL A 14 20.54 -31.89 -27.29
C VAL A 14 21.06 -32.23 -28.69
N VAL A 15 21.02 -31.27 -29.62
CA VAL A 15 21.56 -31.45 -30.98
C VAL A 15 23.06 -31.76 -30.96
N PHE A 16 23.84 -31.05 -30.13
CA PHE A 16 25.26 -31.30 -29.99
C PHE A 16 25.58 -32.69 -29.42
N CYS A 17 24.83 -33.15 -28.40
CA CYS A 17 24.97 -34.50 -27.86
C CYS A 17 24.65 -35.58 -28.91
N CYS A 18 23.61 -35.39 -29.74
CA CYS A 18 23.28 -36.31 -30.83
C CYS A 18 24.41 -36.39 -31.87
N ILE A 19 24.96 -35.24 -32.27
CA ILE A 19 26.08 -35.18 -33.23
C ILE A 19 27.31 -35.90 -32.68
N LEU A 20 27.66 -35.67 -31.40
CA LEU A 20 28.79 -36.36 -30.75
C LEU A 20 28.58 -37.87 -30.66
N PHE A 21 27.34 -38.31 -30.39
CA PHE A 21 26.99 -39.72 -30.33
C PHE A 21 27.15 -40.40 -31.70
N ASP A 22 26.66 -39.77 -32.78
CA ASP A 22 26.81 -40.26 -34.15
C ASP A 22 28.28 -40.33 -34.57
N LEU A 23 29.10 -39.35 -34.17
CA LEU A 23 30.56 -39.32 -34.41
C LEU A 23 31.29 -40.46 -33.69
N CYS A 24 30.91 -40.76 -32.44
CA CYS A 24 31.46 -41.87 -31.67
C CYS A 24 31.05 -43.23 -32.24
N ALA A 25 29.80 -43.36 -32.70
CA ALA A 25 29.28 -44.57 -33.32
C ALA A 25 30.01 -44.89 -34.63
N TRP A 26 30.29 -43.86 -35.45
CA TRP A 26 31.04 -43.99 -36.69
C TRP A 26 32.46 -44.55 -36.45
N PHE A 27 33.17 -44.02 -35.44
CA PHE A 27 34.54 -44.43 -35.13
C PHE A 27 34.65 -45.90 -34.71
N LYS A 28 33.64 -46.44 -33.99
CA LYS A 28 33.68 -47.82 -33.47
C LYS A 28 33.23 -48.90 -34.45
N PHE A 29 32.17 -48.66 -35.23
CA PHE A 29 31.50 -49.74 -35.95
C PHE A 29 31.91 -49.88 -37.42
N LYS A 30 32.42 -48.81 -38.07
CA LYS A 30 32.89 -48.77 -39.48
C LYS A 30 32.00 -49.55 -40.47
N ASN A 31 30.70 -49.62 -40.19
CA ASN A 31 29.68 -50.35 -40.94
C ASN A 31 28.55 -49.40 -41.33
N ILE A 32 28.20 -49.37 -42.61
CA ILE A 32 27.33 -48.34 -43.19
C ILE A 32 25.86 -48.48 -42.76
N ASN A 33 25.37 -49.71 -42.56
CA ASN A 33 23.98 -49.94 -42.15
C ASN A 33 23.72 -49.45 -40.71
N PHE A 34 24.72 -49.57 -39.83
CA PHE A 34 24.62 -49.10 -38.45
C PHE A 34 24.60 -47.56 -38.38
N MET A 35 25.37 -46.89 -39.24
CA MET A 35 25.42 -45.43 -39.33
C MET A 35 24.06 -44.83 -39.75
N ILE A 36 23.38 -45.43 -40.73
CA ILE A 36 22.06 -44.96 -41.16
C ILE A 36 21.05 -45.09 -40.02
N PHE A 37 21.11 -46.19 -39.25
CA PHE A 37 20.19 -46.40 -38.12
C PHE A 37 20.36 -45.36 -37.00
N THR A 38 21.60 -45.00 -36.64
CA THR A 38 21.83 -43.99 -35.59
C THR A 38 21.40 -42.60 -36.01
N ILE A 39 21.65 -42.22 -37.27
CA ILE A 39 21.22 -40.92 -37.83
C ILE A 39 19.68 -40.80 -37.85
N VAL A 40 18.98 -41.86 -38.26
CA VAL A 40 17.50 -41.85 -38.25
C VAL A 40 16.97 -41.73 -36.82
N PHE A 41 17.60 -42.40 -35.87
CA PHE A 41 17.23 -42.32 -34.45
C PHE A 41 17.49 -40.92 -33.86
N SER A 42 18.61 -40.28 -34.19
CA SER A 42 18.93 -38.92 -33.71
C SER A 42 17.98 -37.87 -34.31
N LEU A 43 17.62 -38.00 -35.60
CA LEU A 43 16.60 -37.15 -36.22
C LEU A 43 15.23 -37.30 -35.57
N LEU A 44 14.84 -38.52 -35.19
CA LEU A 44 13.59 -38.78 -34.48
C LEU A 44 13.58 -38.10 -33.11
N ILE A 45 14.68 -38.16 -32.36
CA ILE A 45 14.82 -37.47 -31.06
C ILE A 45 14.70 -35.96 -31.23
N ILE A 46 15.35 -35.38 -32.24
CA ILE A 46 15.29 -33.94 -32.51
C ILE A 46 13.86 -33.52 -32.88
N SER A 47 13.17 -34.30 -33.72
CA SER A 47 11.76 -34.09 -34.07
C SER A 47 10.85 -34.13 -32.83
N LEU A 48 11.01 -35.14 -31.97
CA LEU A 48 10.21 -35.26 -30.76
C LEU A 48 10.48 -34.09 -29.79
N SER A 49 11.74 -33.70 -29.62
CA SER A 49 12.14 -32.59 -28.76
C SER A 49 11.60 -31.26 -29.25
N THR A 50 11.65 -30.98 -30.56
CA THR A 50 11.08 -29.74 -31.13
C THR A 50 9.57 -29.69 -30.95
N MET A 51 8.87 -30.80 -31.18
CA MET A 51 7.42 -30.91 -30.99
C MET A 51 7.02 -30.68 -29.52
N PHE A 52 7.71 -31.31 -28.58
CA PHE A 52 7.49 -31.11 -27.14
C PHE A 52 7.70 -29.64 -26.72
N MET A 53 8.75 -29.00 -27.24
CA MET A 53 9.04 -27.60 -26.96
C MET A 53 7.99 -26.65 -27.52
N TYR A 54 7.45 -26.93 -28.71
CA TYR A 54 6.37 -26.14 -29.29
C TYR A 54 5.10 -26.19 -28.43
N VAL A 55 4.75 -27.37 -27.92
CA VAL A 55 3.61 -27.56 -27.01
C VAL A 55 3.81 -26.79 -25.71
N LEU A 56 4.98 -26.91 -25.07
CA LEU A 56 5.28 -26.18 -23.84
C LEU A 56 5.22 -24.67 -24.04
N LYS A 57 5.78 -24.16 -25.14
CA LYS A 57 5.75 -22.73 -25.45
C LYS A 57 4.31 -22.23 -25.59
N LYS A 58 3.48 -22.94 -26.36
CA LYS A 58 2.09 -22.56 -26.59
C LYS A 58 1.26 -22.60 -25.31
N TYR A 59 1.47 -23.60 -24.46
CA TYR A 59 0.82 -23.67 -23.15
C TYR A 59 1.18 -22.46 -22.28
N MET A 60 2.48 -22.14 -22.16
CA MET A 60 2.95 -21.01 -21.36
C MET A 60 2.42 -19.66 -21.88
N GLU A 61 2.33 -19.49 -23.19
CA GLU A 61 1.79 -18.27 -23.80
C GLU A 61 0.32 -18.05 -23.45
N HIS A 62 -0.51 -19.10 -23.51
CA HIS A 62 -1.90 -19.03 -23.08
C HIS A 62 -2.03 -18.66 -21.58
N VAL A 63 -1.22 -19.26 -20.72
CA VAL A 63 -1.20 -18.94 -19.29
C VAL A 63 -0.80 -17.49 -19.03
N LEU A 64 0.16 -16.97 -19.79
CA LEU A 64 0.68 -15.61 -19.60
C LEU A 64 -0.35 -14.55 -20.03
N ILE A 65 -1.08 -14.79 -21.12
CA ILE A 65 -2.21 -13.95 -21.55
C ILE A 65 -3.30 -13.93 -20.47
N GLN A 66 -3.66 -15.11 -19.96
CA GLN A 66 -4.64 -15.26 -18.88
C GLN A 66 -4.27 -14.50 -17.61
N LEU A 67 -2.99 -14.51 -17.22
CA LEU A 67 -2.49 -13.71 -16.09
C LEU A 67 -2.54 -12.21 -16.39
N SER A 68 -2.25 -11.81 -17.64
CA SER A 68 -2.37 -10.42 -18.07
C SER A 68 -3.81 -9.92 -17.94
N ASP A 69 -4.80 -10.71 -18.37
CA ASP A 69 -6.22 -10.34 -18.30
C ASP A 69 -6.70 -10.18 -16.85
N VAL A 70 -6.22 -11.03 -15.92
CA VAL A 70 -6.51 -10.88 -14.48
C VAL A 70 -5.91 -9.59 -13.94
N ILE A 71 -4.68 -9.26 -14.31
CA ILE A 71 -4.01 -8.02 -13.87
C ILE A 71 -4.75 -6.79 -14.44
N GLU A 72 -5.20 -6.86 -15.70
CA GLU A 72 -5.96 -5.79 -16.35
C GLU A 72 -7.33 -5.59 -15.67
N SER A 73 -8.05 -6.66 -15.35
CA SER A 73 -9.35 -6.57 -14.65
C SER A 73 -9.26 -5.94 -13.25
N ILE A 74 -8.08 -6.04 -12.62
CA ILE A 74 -7.75 -5.39 -11.35
C ILE A 74 -7.38 -3.91 -11.55
N THR A 75 -6.63 -3.60 -12.61
CA THR A 75 -6.19 -2.24 -12.93
C THR A 75 -7.39 -1.34 -13.20
N ASP A 76 -8.39 -1.86 -13.91
CA ASP A 76 -9.68 -1.17 -14.12
C ASP A 76 -10.58 -1.15 -12.89
N MET A 77 -10.12 -1.70 -11.76
CA MET A 77 -10.88 -1.91 -10.52
C MET A 77 -12.20 -2.67 -10.70
N ASN A 78 -12.42 -3.29 -11.86
CA ASN A 78 -13.66 -3.98 -12.20
C ASN A 78 -13.81 -5.33 -11.51
N GLY A 79 -12.71 -5.92 -11.02
CA GLY A 79 -12.73 -7.08 -10.11
C GLY A 79 -13.48 -8.28 -10.68
N LYS A 80 -13.61 -8.36 -12.00
CA LYS A 80 -14.31 -9.44 -12.68
C LYS A 80 -13.46 -10.70 -12.60
N GLU A 81 -14.10 -11.80 -12.23
CA GLU A 81 -13.47 -13.12 -12.25
C GLU A 81 -13.25 -13.54 -13.70
N VAL A 82 -11.99 -13.81 -14.06
CA VAL A 82 -11.60 -14.18 -15.43
C VAL A 82 -11.62 -15.70 -15.61
N PHE A 83 -11.33 -16.48 -14.55
CA PHE A 83 -11.47 -17.93 -14.53
C PHE A 83 -12.55 -18.40 -13.55
N SER A 84 -13.15 -19.54 -13.89
CA SER A 84 -14.07 -20.26 -13.00
C SER A 84 -13.30 -20.86 -11.83
N ILE A 85 -13.65 -20.45 -10.60
CA ILE A 85 -13.06 -20.93 -9.34
C ILE A 85 -13.25 -22.45 -9.15
N LEU A 86 -14.15 -23.08 -9.91
CA LEU A 86 -14.47 -24.51 -9.82
C LEU A 86 -13.34 -25.44 -10.27
N ASN A 87 -12.34 -24.95 -11.01
CA ASN A 87 -11.17 -25.75 -11.37
C ASN A 87 -10.06 -25.52 -10.34
N ASP A 88 -9.66 -26.58 -9.64
CA ASP A 88 -8.62 -26.58 -8.58
C ASP A 88 -7.19 -26.47 -9.15
N ASP A 89 -7.02 -25.62 -10.16
CA ASP A 89 -5.78 -25.37 -10.87
C ASP A 89 -4.94 -24.28 -10.17
N MET A 90 -3.62 -24.31 -10.40
CA MET A 90 -2.67 -23.34 -9.84
C MET A 90 -3.02 -21.90 -10.20
N LEU A 91 -3.60 -21.68 -11.39
CA LEU A 91 -4.04 -20.36 -11.85
C LEU A 91 -5.23 -19.81 -11.07
N SER A 92 -6.19 -20.65 -10.71
CA SER A 92 -7.32 -20.27 -9.86
C SER A 92 -6.86 -19.79 -8.47
N LYS A 93 -5.87 -20.47 -7.90
CA LYS A 93 -5.25 -20.06 -6.63
C LYS A 93 -4.58 -18.70 -6.74
N ILE A 94 -3.82 -18.46 -7.81
CA ILE A 94 -3.20 -17.15 -8.07
C ILE A 94 -4.28 -16.07 -8.20
N GLN A 95 -5.30 -16.27 -9.06
CA GLN A 95 -6.40 -15.32 -9.21
C GLN A 95 -7.04 -14.97 -7.86
N SER A 96 -7.37 -15.97 -7.03
CA SER A 96 -7.98 -15.75 -5.72
C SER A 96 -7.11 -14.89 -4.79
N GLN A 97 -5.79 -15.12 -4.79
CA GLN A 97 -4.83 -14.34 -4.00
C GLN A 97 -4.76 -12.89 -4.48
N VAL A 98 -4.73 -12.68 -5.80
CA VAL A 98 -4.65 -11.34 -6.37
C VAL A 98 -5.96 -10.56 -6.14
N ILE A 99 -7.13 -11.20 -6.25
CA ILE A 99 -8.43 -10.59 -5.89
C ILE A 99 -8.45 -10.20 -4.40
N LYS A 100 -7.98 -11.10 -3.51
CA LYS A 100 -7.89 -10.83 -2.07
C LYS A 100 -6.99 -9.63 -1.78
N LEU A 101 -5.82 -9.56 -2.42
CA LEU A 101 -4.91 -8.42 -2.29
C LEU A 101 -5.57 -7.12 -2.79
N THR A 102 -6.25 -7.17 -3.93
CA THR A 102 -6.97 -6.03 -4.50
C THR A 102 -8.04 -5.50 -3.53
N ASN A 103 -8.80 -6.39 -2.89
CA ASN A 103 -9.82 -6.00 -1.92
C ASN A 103 -9.20 -5.36 -0.67
N ILE A 104 -8.08 -5.89 -0.19
CA ILE A 104 -7.32 -5.30 0.93
C ILE A 104 -6.84 -3.89 0.55
N LEU A 105 -6.24 -3.71 -0.63
CA LEU A 105 -5.74 -2.41 -1.09
C LEU A 105 -6.87 -1.41 -1.30
N LYS A 106 -8.02 -1.84 -1.84
CA LYS A 106 -9.23 -0.98 -1.97
C LYS A 106 -9.74 -0.54 -0.60
N ALA A 107 -9.82 -1.46 0.37
CA ALA A 107 -10.24 -1.14 1.72
C ALA A 107 -9.27 -0.17 2.41
N GLN A 108 -7.96 -0.38 2.27
CA GLN A 108 -6.94 0.54 2.79
C GLN A 108 -7.03 1.93 2.15
N ASN A 109 -7.16 2.02 0.83
CA ASN A 109 -7.33 3.31 0.15
C ASN A 109 -8.58 4.06 0.62
N ARG A 110 -9.71 3.37 0.82
CA ARG A 110 -10.92 3.99 1.38
C ARG A 110 -10.70 4.51 2.79
N ARG A 111 -10.03 3.73 3.65
CA ARG A 111 -9.68 4.17 5.01
C ARG A 111 -8.79 5.41 5.00
N MET A 112 -7.70 5.39 4.23
CA MET A 112 -6.80 6.54 4.08
C MET A 112 -7.51 7.79 3.55
N LYS A 113 -8.46 7.62 2.63
CA LYS A 113 -9.26 8.74 2.13
C LYS A 113 -10.16 9.32 3.23
N ASN A 114 -10.86 8.46 3.97
CA ASN A 114 -11.72 8.88 5.07
C ASN A 114 -10.91 9.61 6.16
N GLU A 115 -9.77 9.06 6.58
CA GLU A 115 -8.86 9.70 7.55
C GLU A 115 -8.40 11.08 7.07
N ARG A 116 -8.06 11.22 5.77
CA ARG A 116 -7.71 12.53 5.19
C ARG A 116 -8.87 13.51 5.20
N ASP A 117 -10.08 13.05 4.90
CA ASP A 117 -11.26 13.90 4.86
C ASP A 117 -11.68 14.32 6.29
N GLU A 118 -11.54 13.44 7.29
CA GLU A 118 -11.71 13.74 8.71
C GLU A 118 -10.72 14.80 9.19
N ILE A 119 -9.42 14.64 8.88
CA ILE A 119 -8.39 15.64 9.21
C ILE A 119 -8.70 17.00 8.57
N LYS A 120 -9.13 17.02 7.30
CA LYS A 120 -9.52 18.28 6.63
C LYS A 120 -10.69 18.95 7.33
N SER A 121 -11.72 18.18 7.73
CA SER A 121 -12.86 18.69 8.47
C SER A 121 -12.42 19.28 9.80
N LEU A 122 -11.60 18.56 10.57
CA LEU A 122 -11.08 19.02 11.86
C LEU A 122 -10.28 20.32 11.73
N ILE A 123 -9.40 20.43 10.73
CA ILE A 123 -8.64 21.66 10.47
C ILE A 123 -9.58 22.82 10.13
N SER A 124 -10.60 22.57 9.30
CA SER A 124 -11.60 23.58 8.93
C SER A 124 -12.38 24.07 10.16
N ASP A 125 -12.85 23.15 11.00
CA ASP A 125 -13.61 23.46 12.20
C ASP A 125 -12.77 24.24 13.22
N ILE A 126 -11.53 23.83 13.45
CA ILE A 126 -10.58 24.56 14.31
C ILE A 126 -10.33 25.96 13.75
N SER A 127 -10.13 26.09 12.44
CA SER A 127 -9.90 27.40 11.80
C SER A 127 -11.10 28.35 12.01
N HIS A 128 -12.33 27.84 11.89
CA HIS A 128 -13.54 28.60 12.20
C HIS A 128 -13.60 28.99 13.68
N GLN A 129 -13.33 28.05 14.59
CA GLN A 129 -13.34 28.29 16.04
C GLN A 129 -12.27 29.28 16.49
N LEU A 130 -11.14 29.40 15.79
CA LEU A 130 -10.10 30.39 16.06
C LEU A 130 -10.45 31.79 15.52
N LYS A 131 -11.20 31.87 14.42
CA LYS A 131 -11.55 33.15 13.78
C LYS A 131 -12.42 34.04 14.66
N THR A 132 -13.38 33.44 15.38
CA THR A 132 -14.31 34.14 16.27
C THR A 132 -13.61 34.83 17.46
N PRO A 133 -12.80 34.13 18.30
CA PRO A 133 -12.10 34.78 19.39
C PRO A 133 -11.08 35.81 18.90
N LEU A 134 -10.43 35.57 17.75
CA LEU A 134 -9.51 36.53 17.15
C LEU A 134 -10.23 37.82 16.71
N ALA A 135 -11.42 37.71 16.10
CA ALA A 135 -12.23 38.87 15.72
C ALA A 135 -12.66 39.68 16.95
N ASN A 136 -13.09 39.02 18.02
CA ASN A 136 -13.46 39.68 19.27
C ASN A 136 -12.25 40.39 19.91
N LEU A 137 -11.08 39.76 19.89
CA LEU A 137 -9.84 40.34 20.40
C LEU A 137 -9.47 41.61 19.62
N LYS A 138 -9.63 41.60 18.29
CA LYS A 138 -9.43 42.79 17.45
C LYS A 138 -10.43 43.90 17.78
N LEU A 139 -11.70 43.55 17.96
CA LEU A 139 -12.76 44.50 18.35
C LEU A 139 -12.47 45.15 19.70
N TYR A 140 -12.14 44.36 20.73
CA TYR A 140 -11.79 44.89 22.05
C TYR A 140 -10.55 45.77 22.00
N TYR A 141 -9.54 45.37 21.22
CA TYR A 141 -8.36 46.20 21.00
C TYR A 141 -8.69 47.53 20.33
N GLU A 142 -9.56 47.55 19.31
CA GLU A 142 -10.04 48.78 18.66
C GLU A 142 -10.80 49.69 19.64
N ILE A 143 -11.67 49.14 20.49
CA ILE A 143 -12.38 49.91 21.52
C ILE A 143 -11.40 50.50 22.54
N LEU A 144 -10.42 49.71 23.00
CA LEU A 144 -9.42 50.17 23.96
C LEU A 144 -8.47 51.27 23.41
N GLN A 145 -8.43 51.47 22.10
CA GLN A 145 -7.71 52.59 21.49
C GLN A 145 -8.50 53.91 21.49
N ASP A 146 -9.81 53.87 21.73
CA ASP A 146 -10.62 55.07 21.81
C ASP A 146 -10.39 55.79 23.14
N THR A 147 -9.99 57.06 23.10
CA THR A 147 -9.74 57.88 24.29
C THR A 147 -11.00 58.30 25.04
N SER A 148 -12.20 58.04 24.48
CA SER A 148 -13.49 58.44 25.05
C SER A 148 -14.12 57.44 26.02
N ILE A 149 -13.52 56.26 26.19
CA ILE A 149 -14.03 55.21 27.07
C ILE A 149 -13.77 55.51 28.56
N SER A 150 -14.69 55.10 29.42
CA SER A 150 -14.54 55.20 30.86
C SER A 150 -13.49 54.22 31.40
N LYS A 151 -13.00 54.47 32.62
CA LYS A 151 -12.04 53.57 33.28
C LYS A 151 -12.66 52.18 33.55
N GLU A 152 -13.94 52.13 33.88
CA GLU A 152 -14.68 50.89 34.12
C GLU A 152 -14.81 50.06 32.83
N GLU A 153 -15.17 50.69 31.71
CA GLU A 153 -15.21 50.03 30.39
C GLU A 153 -13.82 49.53 29.97
N TYR A 154 -12.77 50.31 30.20
CA TYR A 154 -11.39 49.89 29.92
C TYR A 154 -11.01 48.61 30.66
N GLU A 155 -11.31 48.54 31.97
CA GLU A 155 -11.03 47.37 32.80
C GLU A 155 -11.83 46.14 32.33
N GLU A 156 -13.10 46.32 31.97
CA GLU A 156 -13.96 45.25 31.43
C GLU A 156 -13.44 44.70 30.09
N PHE A 157 -13.18 45.57 29.11
CA PHE A 157 -12.69 45.14 27.79
C PHE A 157 -11.31 44.50 27.88
N ASN A 158 -10.42 45.00 28.74
CA ASN A 158 -9.11 44.40 28.98
C ASN A 158 -9.22 43.01 29.62
N PHE A 159 -10.13 42.83 30.58
CA PHE A 159 -10.43 41.51 31.16
C PHE A 159 -10.97 40.53 30.11
N ASN A 160 -11.94 40.98 29.29
CA ASN A 160 -12.50 40.17 28.21
C ASN A 160 -11.45 39.78 27.18
N MET A 161 -10.55 40.69 26.80
CA MET A 161 -9.44 40.42 25.89
C MET A 161 -8.50 39.34 26.44
N LYS A 162 -8.14 39.42 27.73
CA LYS A 162 -7.35 38.40 28.42
C LYS A 162 -8.02 37.03 28.39
N SER A 163 -9.33 36.96 28.70
CA SER A 163 -10.09 35.70 28.65
C SER A 163 -10.10 35.08 27.25
N GLN A 164 -10.20 35.91 26.20
CA GLN A 164 -10.16 35.43 24.82
C GLN A 164 -8.78 34.89 24.42
N ILE A 165 -7.69 35.50 24.90
CA ILE A 165 -6.31 34.98 24.71
C ILE A 165 -6.13 33.63 25.39
N GLU A 166 -6.61 33.48 26.63
CA GLU A 166 -6.53 32.22 27.38
C GLU A 166 -7.29 31.08 26.67
N LYS A 167 -8.50 31.36 26.17
CA LYS A 167 -9.26 30.40 25.34
C LYS A 167 -8.50 29.99 24.08
N LEU A 168 -7.88 30.95 23.39
CA LEU A 168 -7.12 30.71 22.17
C LEU A 168 -5.88 29.85 22.44
N SER A 169 -5.19 30.09 23.55
CA SER A 169 -4.08 29.27 24.03
C SER A 169 -4.51 27.84 24.33
N PHE A 170 -5.65 27.64 25.01
CA PHE A 170 -6.19 26.32 25.32
C PHE A 170 -6.55 25.51 24.06
N LEU A 171 -7.19 26.14 23.07
CA LEU A 171 -7.53 25.51 21.80
C LEU A 171 -6.27 25.09 21.03
N LEU A 172 -5.26 25.97 20.99
CA LEU A 172 -4.00 25.70 20.30
C LEU A 172 -3.20 24.57 20.95
N GLU A 173 -3.16 24.53 22.29
CA GLU A 173 -2.51 23.44 23.03
C GLU A 173 -3.23 22.09 22.80
N SER A 174 -4.56 22.12 22.75
CA SER A 174 -5.39 20.94 22.45
C SER A 174 -5.12 20.41 21.03
N MET A 175 -4.99 21.32 20.05
CA MET A 175 -4.64 20.97 18.67
C MET A 175 -3.24 20.34 18.57
N ILE A 176 -2.24 20.86 19.28
CA ILE A 176 -0.88 20.27 19.33
C ILE A 176 -0.92 18.87 19.94
N LYS A 177 -1.68 18.66 21.02
CA LYS A 177 -1.85 17.35 21.65
C LYS A 177 -2.51 16.34 20.70
N MET A 178 -3.55 16.76 19.98
CA MET A 178 -4.22 15.95 18.95
C MET A 178 -3.25 15.54 17.84
N SER A 179 -2.48 16.49 17.29
CA SER A 179 -1.49 16.24 16.23
C SER A 179 -0.39 15.25 16.66
N ARG A 180 0.06 15.34 17.93
CA ARG A 180 1.02 14.37 18.49
C ARG A 180 0.42 12.98 18.65
N LEU A 181 -0.87 12.89 18.93
CA LEU A 181 -1.60 11.62 19.07
C LEU A 181 -1.74 10.93 17.71
N GLU A 182 -2.13 11.67 16.67
CA GLU A 182 -2.24 11.15 15.29
C GLU A 182 -0.90 10.70 14.71
N SER A 183 0.18 11.42 14.97
CA SER A 183 1.53 11.03 14.52
C SER A 183 2.10 9.81 15.23
N GLY A 184 1.37 9.24 16.20
CA GLY A 184 1.80 8.06 16.97
C GLY A 184 2.99 8.33 17.88
N ILE A 185 3.37 9.59 18.08
CA ILE A 185 4.52 10.02 18.88
C ILE A 185 4.22 9.91 20.38
N ILE A 186 2.95 9.88 20.77
CA ILE A 186 2.55 9.73 22.18
C ILE A 186 2.81 8.29 22.65
N LYS A 187 3.93 8.09 23.35
CA LYS A 187 4.14 6.94 24.23
C LYS A 187 3.36 7.15 25.52
N LEU A 188 2.22 6.46 25.65
CA LEU A 188 1.51 6.37 26.92
C LEU A 188 2.39 5.63 27.94
N ASN A 189 2.68 6.27 29.07
CA ASN A 189 3.40 5.65 30.19
C ASN A 189 2.45 5.47 31.38
N PRO A 190 1.60 4.43 31.35
CA PRO A 190 0.63 4.20 32.43
C PRO A 190 1.38 3.88 33.73
N LYS A 191 1.04 4.62 34.80
CA LYS A 191 1.56 4.39 36.15
C LYS A 191 0.41 4.00 37.06
N LYS A 192 0.67 3.11 38.03
CA LYS A 192 -0.28 2.89 39.13
C LYS A 192 -0.28 4.14 40.01
N VAL A 193 -1.44 4.77 40.15
CA VAL A 193 -1.64 5.96 40.98
C VAL A 193 -2.83 5.70 41.91
N SER A 194 -2.73 6.15 43.16
CA SER A 194 -3.84 6.10 44.12
C SER A 194 -4.95 7.06 43.66
N LEU A 195 -6.17 6.54 43.50
CA LEU A 195 -7.34 7.37 43.20
C LEU A 195 -7.60 8.41 44.29
N ASN A 196 -7.30 8.07 45.55
CA ASN A 196 -7.48 8.97 46.68
C ASN A 196 -6.60 10.23 46.55
N ASP A 197 -5.35 10.05 46.09
CA ASP A 197 -4.41 11.16 45.91
C ASP A 197 -4.86 12.10 44.78
N ILE A 198 -5.45 11.54 43.70
CA ILE A 198 -6.01 12.32 42.59
C ILE A 198 -7.22 13.13 43.07
N CYS A 199 -8.15 12.50 43.79
CA CYS A 199 -9.32 13.18 44.35
C CYS A 199 -8.92 14.31 45.31
N LEU A 200 -7.98 14.06 46.22
CA LEU A 200 -7.47 15.07 47.15
C LEU A 200 -6.80 16.25 46.42
N THR A 201 -6.07 15.97 45.33
CA THR A 201 -5.42 17.02 44.51
C THR A 201 -6.45 17.87 43.78
N ALA A 202 -7.48 17.25 43.20
CA ALA A 202 -8.57 17.95 42.52
C ALA A 202 -9.37 18.84 43.47
N ILE A 203 -9.71 18.33 44.66
CA ILE A 203 -10.41 19.10 45.70
C ILE A 203 -9.58 20.32 46.13
N LYS A 204 -8.26 20.16 46.31
CA LYS A 204 -7.37 21.27 46.65
C LYS A 204 -7.30 22.37 45.58
N GLN A 205 -7.51 22.06 44.30
CA GLN A 205 -7.51 23.06 43.23
C GLN A 205 -8.78 23.92 43.20
N VAL A 206 -9.92 23.39 43.66
CA VAL A 206 -11.22 24.09 43.65
C VAL A 206 -11.39 24.97 44.89
N TYR A 207 -10.77 24.62 46.01
CA TYR A 207 -10.85 25.36 47.27
C TYR A 207 -9.83 26.50 47.40
N LYS A 208 -9.27 26.99 46.28
CA LYS A 208 -8.26 28.05 46.27
C LYS A 208 -8.82 29.38 45.81
#